data_AF-A0A535RL48-F1
#
_entry.id   AF-A0A535RL48-F1
#
_cell.length_a   1.000
_cell.length_b   1.000
_cell.length_c   1.000
_cell.angle_alpha   90.00
_cell.angle_beta   90.00
_cell.angle_gamma   90.00
#
_symmetry.space_group_name_H-M   'P 1'
#
loop_
_entity.id
_entity.type
_entity.pdbx_description
1 polymer ?
#
loop_
_entity_poly.entity_id
_entity_poly.type
_entity_poly.pdbx_seq_one_letter_code
_entity_poly.pdbx_strand_id
1 'polypeptide(L)' 'MDGHKRIALVVALTFLELNGYVTDLSEDELFELMLDISSGLAPTEVASRLRPRLTQINAGP' A
#
# COMPACT_ATOMS: atom_id res chain seq x y z
N MET A 1 -8.50 6.12 -14.03
CA MET A 1 -7.56 5.09 -13.51
C MET A 1 -7.55 3.93 -14.49
N ASP A 2 -6.46 3.71 -15.22
CA ASP A 2 -6.34 2.54 -16.13
C ASP A 2 -6.19 1.24 -15.34
N GLY A 3 -6.58 0.10 -15.95
CA GLY A 3 -6.63 -1.21 -15.31
C GLY A 3 -5.33 -1.66 -14.62
N HIS A 4 -4.17 -1.35 -15.20
CA HIS A 4 -2.87 -1.72 -14.64
C HIS A 4 -2.60 -1.11 -13.25
N LYS A 5 -3.06 0.14 -13.03
CA LYS A 5 -2.86 0.84 -11.76
C LYS A 5 -3.71 0.22 -10.65
N ARG A 6 -4.95 -0.19 -10.95
CA ARG A 6 -5.81 -0.90 -9.99
C ARG A 6 -5.22 -2.25 -9.59
N ILE A 7 -4.67 -3.00 -10.55
CA ILE A 7 -4.04 -4.30 -10.29
C ILE A 7 -2.82 -4.15 -9.37
N ALA A 8 -1.95 -3.16 -9.62
CA ALA A 8 -0.77 -2.95 -8.78
C ALA A 8 -1.14 -2.60 -7.32
N LEU A 9 -2.17 -1.78 -7.12
CA LEU A 9 -2.68 -1.48 -5.78
C LEU A 9 -3.22 -2.73 -5.07
N VAL A 10 -4.04 -3.51 -5.77
CA VAL A 10 -4.58 -4.78 -5.23
C VAL A 10 -3.45 -5.73 -4.84
N VAL A 11 -2.44 -5.91 -5.71
CA VAL A 11 -1.29 -6.78 -5.42
C VAL A 11 -0.52 -6.30 -4.19
N ALA A 12 -0.29 -5.00 -4.05
CA ALA A 12 0.42 -4.44 -2.90
C ALA A 12 -0.36 -4.63 -1.59
N LEU A 13 -1.67 -4.37 -1.59
CA LEU A 13 -2.52 -4.56 -0.41
C LEU A 13 -2.64 -6.04 -0.05
N THR A 14 -2.84 -6.92 -1.03
CA THR A 14 -2.85 -8.38 -0.81
C THR A 14 -1.50 -8.87 -0.27
N PHE A 15 -0.38 -8.33 -0.74
CA PHE A 15 0.93 -8.67 -0.17
C PHE A 15 1.02 -8.30 1.32
N LEU A 16 0.59 -7.09 1.70
CA LEU A 16 0.58 -6.68 3.10
C LEU A 16 -0.33 -7.60 3.94
N GLU A 17 -1.53 -7.89 3.46
CA GLU A 17 -2.50 -8.75 4.14
C GLU A 17 -1.97 -10.17 4.35
N LEU A 18 -1.36 -10.77 3.32
CA LEU A 18 -0.72 -12.09 3.42
C LEU A 18 0.42 -12.12 4.45
N ASN A 19 1.03 -10.97 4.75
CA ASN A 19 2.08 -10.82 5.76
C ASN A 19 1.53 -10.31 7.11
N GLY A 20 0.20 -10.30 7.29
CA GLY A 20 -0.44 -9.89 8.55
C GLY A 20 -0.42 -8.39 8.79
N TYR A 21 -0.34 -7.57 7.74
CA TYR A 21 -0.39 -6.12 7.83
C TYR A 21 -1.59 -5.56 7.08
N VAL A 22 -2.23 -4.55 7.66
CA VAL A 22 -3.18 -3.67 6.97
C VAL A 22 -2.69 -2.24 7.08
N THR A 23 -3.19 -1.37 6.20
CA THR A 23 -2.92 0.08 6.28
C THR A 23 -4.20 0.84 6.57
N ASP A 24 -4.08 1.94 7.33
CA ASP A 24 -5.16 2.89 7.61
C ASP A 24 -5.25 4.03 6.57
N LEU A 25 -4.48 3.97 5.48
CA LEU A 25 -4.60 4.90 4.37
C LEU A 25 -6.01 4.83 3.77
N SER A 26 -6.61 6.00 3.57
CA SER A 26 -7.84 6.15 2.80
C SER A 26 -7.66 5.77 1.33
N GLU A 27 -8.76 5.51 0.62
CA GLU A 27 -8.72 5.24 -0.82
C GLU A 27 -8.05 6.37 -1.62
N ASP A 28 -8.28 7.63 -1.23
CA ASP A 28 -7.66 8.79 -1.85
C ASP A 28 -6.14 8.82 -1.58
N GLU A 29 -5.69 8.55 -0.36
CA GLU A 29 -4.26 8.47 -0.04
C GLU A 29 -3.57 7.30 -0.76
N LEU A 30 -4.25 6.17 -0.92
CA LEU A 30 -3.77 5.03 -1.71
C LEU A 30 -3.68 5.38 -3.20
N PHE A 31 -4.64 6.15 -3.72
CA PHE A 31 -4.63 6.64 -5.08
C PHE A 31 -3.47 7.60 -5.34
N GLU A 32 -3.24 8.56 -4.44
CA GLU A 32 -2.10 9.49 -4.54
C GLU A 32 -0.76 8.77 -4.44
N LEU A 33 -0.61 7.82 -3.51
CA LEU A 33 0.58 6.99 -3.41
C LEU A 33 0.84 6.21 -4.72
N MET A 34 -0.21 5.71 -5.35
CA MET A 34 -0.13 5.04 -6.66
C MET A 34 0.28 5.98 -7.80
N LEU A 35 -0.16 7.24 -7.78
CA LEU A 35 0.28 8.26 -8.75
C LEU A 35 1.76 8.59 -8.55
N ASP A 36 2.20 8.75 -7.31
CA ASP A 36 3.61 9.01 -6.98
C ASP A 36 4.52 7.84 -7.39
N ILE A 37 4.11 6.60 -7.14
CA ILE A 37 4.84 5.42 -7.63
C ILE A 37 4.93 5.44 -9.16
N SER A 38 3.82 5.77 -9.83
CA SER A 38 3.80 5.86 -11.30
C SER A 38 4.69 6.98 -11.84
N SER A 39 4.96 8.03 -11.05
CA SER A 39 5.84 9.14 -11.41
C SER A 39 7.31 8.90 -11.05
N GLY A 40 7.62 7.76 -10.41
CA GLY A 40 8.99 7.32 -10.13
C GLY A 40 9.40 7.39 -8.66
N LEU A 41 8.46 7.50 -7.72
CA LEU A 41 8.75 7.44 -6.29
C LEU A 41 9.53 6.16 -5.94
N ALA A 42 10.63 6.29 -5.21
CA ALA A 42 11.49 5.15 -4.91
C ALA A 42 10.83 4.19 -3.91
N PRO A 43 11.11 2.87 -3.98
CA PRO A 43 10.55 1.90 -3.04
C PRO A 43 10.84 2.21 -1.56
N THR A 44 11.99 2.84 -1.26
CA THR A 44 12.35 3.26 0.10
C THR A 44 11.48 4.41 0.62
N GLU A 45 11.01 5.28 -0.26
CA GLU A 45 10.11 6.38 0.06
C GLU A 45 8.68 5.86 0.26
N VAL A 46 8.23 4.94 -0.60
CA VAL A 46 6.98 4.20 -0.43
C VAL A 46 6.95 3.53 0.96
N ALA A 47 8.01 2.81 1.29
CA ALA A 47 8.12 2.12 2.58
C ALA A 47 8.12 3.11 3.76
N SER A 48 8.77 4.27 3.63
CA SER A 48 8.78 5.32 4.67
C SER A 48 7.40 5.90 4.92
N ARG A 49 6.57 6.04 3.87
CA ARG A 49 5.17 6.49 4.01
C ARG A 49 4.25 5.42 4.59
N LEU A 50 4.42 4.16 4.16
CA LEU A 50 3.55 3.06 4.59
C LEU A 50 3.81 2.61 6.03
N ARG A 51 5.07 2.42 6.44
CA ARG A 51 5.43 1.87 7.77
C ARG A 51 4.69 2.48 8.97
N PRO A 52 4.60 3.82 9.14
CA PRO A 52 3.89 4.41 10.28
C PRO A 52 2.37 4.23 10.24
N ARG A 53 1.83 3.82 9.09
CA ARG A 53 0.42 3.60 8.78
C ARG A 53 0.07 2.11 8.68
N LEU A 54 1.04 1.22 8.94
CA LEU A 54 0.81 -0.22 8.99
C LEU A 54 0.36 -0.63 10.39
N THR A 55 -0.75 -1.34 10.46
CA THR A 55 -1.19 -2.04 11.66
C THR A 55 -0.95 -3.53 11.45
N GLN A 56 -0.26 -4.16 12.40
CA GLN A 56 -0.15 -5.62 12.42
C GLN A 56 -1.50 -6.18 12.84
N ILE A 57 -2.10 -6.98 11.97
CA ILE A 57 -3.22 -7.82 12.35
C ILE A 57 -2.62 -8.88 13.28
N ASN A 58 -2.91 -8.79 14.57
CA ASN A 58 -2.58 -9.86 15.50
C ASN A 58 -3.14 -11.17 14.90
N ALA A 59 -2.25 -12.08 14.50
CA ALA A 59 -2.65 -13.47 14.41
C ALA A 59 -3.25 -13.80 15.80
N GLY A 60 -4.53 -14.16 15.84
CA GLY A 60 -5.17 -14.62 17.08
C GLY A 60 -4.34 -15.72 17.74
N PRO A 61 -4.56 -15.95 19.05
CA PRO A 61 -3.60 -16.53 20.01
C PRO A 61 -2.87 -17.79 19.54
#